data_AF-A0A955VXE4-F1
#
_entry.id   AF-A0A955VXE4-F1
#
_cell.length_a   1.000
_cell.length_b   1.000
_cell.length_c   1.000
_cell.angle_alpha   90.00
_cell.angle_beta   90.00
_cell.angle_gamma   90.00
#
_symmetry.space_group_name_H-M   'P 1'
#
loop_
_entity.id
_entity.type
_entity.pdbx_description
1 polymer ?
#
loop_
_entity_poly.entity_id
_entity_poly.type
_entity_poly.pdbx_seq_one_letter_code
_entity_poly.pdbx_strand_id
1 'polypeptide(L)'
;MSKVTSKLQVTISKAVAERHRIVPGSEVFFESAGREIRVRVGSAALELSPDERLRLFDEATARQVARDAERGQDTSPEGRGWTRDELYGRALPR
;
A
#
# COMPACT_ATOMS: atom_id res chain seq x y z
N MET A 1 4.27 -21.83 20.64
CA MET A 1 4.52 -22.44 19.32
C MET A 1 3.18 -22.51 18.61
N SER A 2 3.01 -21.76 17.52
CA SER A 2 1.74 -21.74 16.77
C SER A 2 1.67 -22.98 15.89
N LYS A 3 0.60 -23.78 15.98
CA LYS A 3 0.41 -24.98 15.15
C LYS A 3 -0.85 -24.80 14.31
N VAL A 4 -0.81 -25.28 13.07
CA VAL A 4 -1.97 -25.34 12.18
C VAL A 4 -2.74 -26.62 12.49
N THR A 5 -4.05 -26.52 12.73
CA THR A 5 -4.91 -27.68 12.95
C THR A 5 -5.38 -28.29 11.63
N SER A 6 -6.02 -29.47 11.66
CA SER A 6 -6.61 -30.10 10.47
C SER A 6 -7.70 -29.24 9.79
N LYS A 7 -8.27 -28.27 10.52
CA LYS A 7 -9.23 -27.30 10.00
C LYS A 7 -8.58 -26.03 9.46
N LEU A 8 -7.26 -26.02 9.27
CA LEU A 8 -6.47 -24.87 8.82
C LEU A 8 -6.56 -23.66 9.77
N GLN A 9 -6.79 -23.91 11.06
CA GLN A 9 -6.81 -22.85 12.07
C GLN A 9 -5.40 -22.64 12.63
N VAL A 10 -5.01 -21.38 12.81
CA VAL A 10 -3.74 -21.00 13.43
C VAL A 10 -3.99 -20.63 14.89
N THR A 11 -3.32 -21.31 15.82
CA THR A 11 -3.34 -20.91 17.23
C THR A 11 -2.35 -19.77 17.47
N ILE A 12 -2.83 -18.64 18.00
CA ILE A 12 -1.98 -17.55 18.46
C ILE A 12 -1.74 -17.65 19.96
N SER A 13 -0.58 -17.19 20.42
CA SER A 13 -0.29 -17.14 21.86
C SER A 13 -1.16 -16.10 22.57
N LYS A 14 -1.46 -16.34 23.85
CA LYS A 14 -2.24 -15.41 24.69
C LYS A 14 -1.65 -13.99 24.69
N ALA A 15 -0.32 -13.87 24.82
CA ALA A 15 0.36 -12.58 24.80
C ALA A 15 0.16 -11.78 23.50
N VAL A 16 0.10 -12.46 22.34
CA VAL A 16 -0.20 -11.82 21.05
C VAL A 16 -1.66 -11.42 20.96
N ALA A 17 -2.57 -12.30 21.40
CA ALA A 17 -4.01 -12.00 21.42
C ALA A 17 -4.31 -10.76 22.27
N GLU A 18 -3.75 -10.67 23.48
CA GLU A 18 -3.93 -9.53 24.38
C GLU A 18 -3.35 -8.23 23.81
N ARG A 19 -2.13 -8.28 23.25
CA ARG A 19 -1.49 -7.10 22.64
C ARG A 19 -2.32 -6.50 21.51
N HIS A 20 -2.97 -7.35 20.71
CA HIS A 20 -3.79 -6.94 19.57
C HIS A 20 -5.29 -6.89 19.89
N ARG A 21 -5.67 -7.03 21.17
CA ARG A 21 -7.07 -7.00 21.65
C ARG A 21 -7.99 -7.97 20.89
N ILE A 22 -7.47 -9.13 20.52
CA ILE A 22 -8.22 -10.20 19.87
C ILE A 22 -8.96 -10.97 20.95
N VAL A 23 -10.30 -10.94 20.89
CA VAL A 23 -11.19 -11.66 21.80
C VAL A 23 -12.09 -12.62 21.00
N PRO A 24 -12.69 -13.64 21.63
CA PRO A 24 -13.71 -14.43 20.96
C PRO A 24 -14.83 -13.54 20.39
N GLY A 25 -15.11 -13.69 19.10
CA GLY A 25 -16.06 -12.83 18.37
C GLY A 25 -15.42 -11.64 17.64
N SER A 26 -14.11 -11.39 17.79
CA SER A 26 -13.41 -10.41 16.95
C SER A 26 -13.42 -10.81 15.49
N GLU A 27 -13.77 -9.86 14.61
CA GLU A 27 -13.57 -10.00 13.18
C GLU A 27 -12.09 -9.80 12.83
N VAL A 28 -11.57 -10.69 11.97
CA VAL A 28 -10.19 -10.64 11.49
C VAL A 28 -10.13 -10.85 9.98
N PHE A 29 -9.20 -10.15 9.33
CA PHE A 29 -8.98 -10.24 7.89
C PHE A 29 -7.57 -10.74 7.62
N PHE A 30 -7.45 -11.69 6.71
CA PHE A 30 -6.17 -12.24 6.26
C PHE A 30 -5.80 -11.61 4.92
N GLU A 31 -4.63 -10.98 4.87
CA GLU A 31 -4.07 -10.38 3.65
C GLU A 31 -2.76 -11.09 3.28
N SER A 32 -2.55 -11.31 1.99
CA SER A 32 -1.26 -11.79 1.49
C SER A 32 -0.27 -10.61 1.46
N ALA A 33 0.85 -10.75 2.16
CA ALA A 33 1.93 -9.78 2.22
C ALA A 33 3.24 -10.40 1.70
N GLY A 34 3.26 -10.73 0.41
CA GLY A 34 4.40 -11.36 -0.24
C GLY A 34 4.63 -12.79 0.24
N ARG A 35 5.62 -13.00 1.11
CA ARG A 35 5.94 -14.31 1.71
C ARG A 35 5.28 -14.54 3.07
N GLU A 36 4.53 -13.57 3.55
CA GLU A 36 3.91 -13.58 4.87
C GLU A 36 2.40 -13.41 4.76
N ILE A 37 1.68 -13.91 5.76
CA ILE A 37 0.25 -13.65 5.93
C ILE A 37 0.11 -12.58 7.01
N ARG A 38 -0.54 -11.47 6.66
CA ARG A 38 -0.87 -10.41 7.61
C ARG A 38 -2.28 -10.62 8.14
N VAL A 39 -2.44 -10.55 9.46
CA VAL A 39 -3.75 -10.58 10.12
C VAL A 39 -4.08 -9.18 10.59
N ARG A 40 -5.22 -8.64 10.13
CA ARG A 40 -5.80 -7.39 10.63
C ARG A 40 -6.95 -7.70 11.56
N VAL A 41 -7.05 -6.95 12.66
CA VAL A 41 -8.12 -7.08 13.67
C VAL A 41 -9.03 -5.86 13.53
N GLY A 42 -10.34 -6.07 13.39
CA GLY A 42 -11.29 -5.01 13.04
C GLY A 42 -11.37 -4.75 11.53
N SER A 43 -12.21 -3.78 11.10
CA SER A 43 -12.43 -3.53 9.67
C SER A 43 -11.13 -3.20 8.94
N ALA A 44 -10.88 -3.89 7.83
CA ALA A 44 -9.62 -3.90 7.08
C ALA A 44 -9.15 -2.50 6.61
N ALA A 45 -10.01 -1.51 6.65
CA ALA A 45 -9.64 -0.11 6.64
C ALA A 45 -10.39 0.54 7.80
N LEU A 46 -9.76 1.50 8.48
CA LEU A 46 -10.53 2.70 8.80
C LEU A 46 -11.07 3.14 7.45
N GLU A 47 -12.35 2.85 7.18
CA GLU A 47 -13.08 3.41 6.05
C GLU A 47 -13.03 4.91 6.29
N LEU A 48 -11.94 5.54 5.86
CA LEU A 48 -11.78 6.97 5.89
C LEU A 48 -12.98 7.49 5.13
N SER A 49 -13.73 8.37 5.79
CA SER A 49 -14.82 9.05 5.12
C SER A 49 -14.29 9.68 3.81
N PRO A 50 -15.14 9.82 2.78
CA PRO A 50 -14.73 10.50 1.55
C PRO A 50 -14.00 11.83 1.80
N ASP A 51 -14.43 12.56 2.83
CA ASP A 51 -13.83 13.83 3.26
C ASP A 51 -12.41 13.67 3.82
N GLU A 52 -12.17 12.65 4.67
CA GLU A 52 -10.83 12.36 5.19
C GLU A 52 -9.88 11.89 4.09
N ARG A 53 -10.37 11.10 3.13
CA ARG A 53 -9.57 10.67 1.97
C ARG A 53 -9.18 11.87 1.12
N LEU A 54 -10.12 12.78 0.86
CA LEU A 54 -9.88 14.00 0.08
C LEU A 54 -8.86 14.89 0.80
N ARG A 55 -9.03 15.12 2.10
CA ARG A 55 -8.09 15.91 2.90
C ARG A 55 -6.66 15.35 2.85
N LEU A 56 -6.50 14.04 3.02
CA LEU A 56 -5.18 13.40 2.97
C LEU A 56 -4.57 13.45 1.56
N PHE A 57 -5.40 13.34 0.54
CA PHE A 57 -4.97 13.49 -0.85
C PHE A 57 -4.47 14.90 -1.15
N ASP A 58 -5.18 15.93 -0.70
CA ASP A 58 -4.78 17.32 -0.87
C ASP A 58 -3.46 17.62 -0.15
N GLU A 59 -3.29 17.11 1.08
CA GLU A 59 -2.06 17.26 1.84
C GLU A 59 -0.87 16.54 1.17
N ALA A 60 -1.10 15.35 0.61
CA ALA A 60 -0.08 14.63 -0.16
C ALA A 60 0.30 15.40 -1.44
N THR A 61 -0.69 15.98 -2.12
CA THR A 61 -0.49 16.78 -3.34
C THR A 61 0.29 18.05 -3.04
N ALA A 62 -0.04 18.78 -1.98
CA ALA A 62 0.71 19.96 -1.55
C ALA A 62 2.18 19.65 -1.24
N ARG A 63 2.44 18.52 -0.56
CA ARG A 63 3.81 18.04 -0.30
C ARG A 63 4.55 17.65 -1.58
N GLN A 64 3.85 17.14 -2.58
CA GLN A 64 4.45 16.83 -3.89
C GLN A 64 4.81 18.11 -4.63
N VAL A 65 3.89 19.08 -4.69
CA VAL A 65 4.13 20.38 -5.34
C VAL A 65 5.32 21.11 -4.70
N ALA A 66 5.42 21.12 -3.37
CA ALA A 66 6.56 21.71 -2.67
C ALA A 66 7.89 21.04 -3.06
N ARG A 67 7.91 19.70 -3.11
CA ARG A 67 9.11 18.94 -3.53
C ARG A 67 9.48 19.22 -4.99
N ASP A 68 8.50 19.32 -5.88
CA ASP A 68 8.76 19.61 -7.30
C ASP A 68 9.27 21.04 -7.50
N ALA A 69 8.78 21.99 -6.71
CA ALA A 69 9.29 23.36 -6.70
C ALA A 69 10.75 23.44 -6.19
N GLU A 70 11.09 22.66 -5.17
CA GLU A 70 12.46 22.58 -4.63
C GLU A 70 13.44 21.87 -5.57
N ARG A 71 12.96 20.90 -6.35
CA ARG A 71 13.83 20.09 -7.23
C ARG A 71 14.40 20.87 -8.41
N GLY A 72 13.83 22.02 -8.75
CA GLY A 72 14.15 22.73 -9.99
C GLY A 72 13.74 21.91 -11.22
N GLN A 73 13.49 22.58 -12.34
CA GLN A 73 13.29 21.87 -13.61
C GLN A 73 14.62 21.21 -13.99
N ASP A 74 14.72 19.88 -13.85
CA ASP A 74 15.79 19.13 -14.50
C ASP A 74 15.79 19.53 -15.98
N THR A 75 16.83 20.26 -16.38
CA THR A 75 17.03 20.68 -17.76
C THR A 75 16.94 19.46 -18.65
N SER A 76 16.29 19.64 -19.80
CA SER A 76 16.04 18.62 -20.83
C SER A 76 17.07 17.48 -20.83
N PRO A 77 16.62 16.21 -20.98
CA PRO A 77 17.51 15.08 -20.99
C PRO A 77 18.32 15.04 -22.29
N GLU A 78 19.35 15.86 -22.38
CA GLU A 78 20.46 15.68 -23.31
C GLU A 78 21.20 14.41 -22.88
N GLY A 79 20.63 13.23 -23.18
CA GLY A 79 21.23 11.96 -22.77
C GLY A 79 20.30 10.75 -22.71
N ARG A 80 18.97 10.90 -22.86
CA ARG A 80 18.08 9.72 -22.89
C ARG A 80 18.21 8.92 -24.20
N GLY A 81 18.77 9.50 -25.26
CA GLY A 81 19.04 8.80 -26.52
C GLY A 81 17.80 8.41 -27.33
N TRP A 82 16.63 8.91 -26.91
CA TRP A 82 15.38 8.78 -27.64
C TRP A 82 14.45 9.95 -27.34
N THR A 83 13.73 10.39 -28.36
CA THR A 83 12.70 11.42 -28.23
C THR A 83 11.36 10.80 -27.81
N ARG A 84 10.43 11.63 -27.30
CA ARG A 84 9.08 11.17 -26.92
C ARG A 84 8.33 10.58 -28.11
N ASP A 85 8.49 11.15 -29.30
CA ASP A 85 7.84 10.68 -30.53
C ASP A 85 8.39 9.33 -30.99
N GLU A 86 9.70 9.09 -30.82
CA GLU A 86 10.31 7.79 -31.08
C GLU A 86 9.75 6.67 -30.20
N LEU A 87 9.36 6.98 -28.96
CA LEU A 87 8.74 6.00 -28.05
C LEU A 87 7.38 5.54 -28.57
N TYR A 88 6.57 6.47 -29.09
CA TYR A 88 5.25 6.14 -29.64
C TYR A 88 5.35 5.40 -30.98
N GLY A 89 6.40 5.65 -31.77
CA GLY A 89 6.66 4.94 -33.03
C GLY A 89 7.10 3.48 -32.86
N ARG A 90 7.73 3.12 -31.73
CA ARG A 90 8.25 1.75 -31.48
C ARG A 90 7.16 0.68 -31.31
N ALA A 91 5.93 1.08 -31.00
CA ALA A 91 4.82 0.16 -30.75
C ALA A 91 3.93 -0.12 -31.97
N LEU A 92 4.16 0.54 -33.12
CA LEU A 92 3.43 0.22 -34.34
C LEU A 92 4.14 -0.91 -35.10
N PRO A 93 3.46 -2.03 -35.42
CA PRO A 93 4.00 -3.02 -36.35
C PRO A 93 4.13 -2.40 -37.74
N ARG A 94 5.24 -2.69 -38.43
CA ARG A 94 5.47 -2.29 -39.84
C ARG A 94 4.54 -3.02 -40.78
#